data_AF-A0A9D7E2X8-F1
#
_entry.id   AF-A0A9D7E2X8-F1
#
_cell.length_a   1.000
_cell.length_b   1.000
_cell.length_c   1.000
_cell.angle_alpha   90.00
_cell.angle_beta   90.00
_cell.angle_gamma   90.00
#
_symmetry.space_group_name_H-M   'P 1'
#
loop_
_entity.id
_entity.type
_entity.pdbx_description
1 polymer ?
#
loop_
_entity_poly.entity_id
_entity_poly.type
_entity_poly.pdbx_seq_one_letter_code
_entity_poly.pdbx_strand_id
1 'polypeptide(L)'
;MAGSKMTSTANSEPPVARKRGESRTDLAKLRAGTPYVWDGKDENDRPLTREEMQTGIEAYRKRRGRPVGSEKESTTIRFDADILAAFRAGGPGWQTRMNAALREWLEAHPPA
;
A
#
# COMPACT_ATOMS: atom_id res chain seq x y z
N MET A 1 -17.13 -20.27 11.25
CA MET A 1 -15.86 -19.94 10.55
C MET A 1 -15.88 -18.45 10.19
N ALA A 2 -15.47 -17.59 11.12
CA ALA A 2 -15.36 -16.15 10.90
C ALA A 2 -13.98 -15.71 11.40
N GLY A 3 -13.03 -15.59 10.48
CA GLY A 3 -11.67 -15.15 10.78
C GLY A 3 -11.60 -13.63 10.75
N SER A 4 -11.81 -13.00 11.91
CA SER A 4 -11.52 -11.57 12.09
C SER A 4 -10.02 -11.35 12.15
N LYS A 5 -9.42 -10.90 11.05
CA LYS A 5 -8.07 -10.32 11.06
C LYS A 5 -8.14 -8.92 11.67
N MET A 6 -7.92 -8.79 12.97
CA MET A 6 -7.60 -7.50 13.59
C MET A 6 -6.15 -7.13 13.25
N THR A 7 -5.94 -6.27 12.27
CA THR A 7 -4.74 -5.45 12.19
C THR A 7 -5.07 -4.09 12.78
N SER A 8 -4.47 -3.75 13.92
CA SER A 8 -4.00 -2.41 14.29
C SER A 8 -3.68 -2.41 15.79
N THR A 9 -2.47 -2.83 16.16
CA THR A 9 -1.94 -2.47 17.48
C THR A 9 -1.51 -1.01 17.37
N ALA A 10 -2.37 -0.13 17.89
CA ALA A 10 -2.08 1.28 18.04
C ALA A 10 -0.71 1.47 18.71
N ASN A 11 0.09 2.41 18.20
CA ASN A 11 1.38 2.83 18.76
C ASN A 11 1.28 3.48 20.17
N SER A 12 0.13 3.36 20.86
CA SER A 12 -0.18 4.04 22.13
C SER A 12 0.03 3.20 23.39
N GLU A 13 0.36 1.91 23.31
CA GLU A 13 0.63 1.09 24.52
C GLU A 13 2.06 0.52 24.64
N PRO A 14 3.13 1.32 24.47
CA PRO A 14 4.47 0.79 24.68
C PRO A 14 4.85 0.43 26.14
N PRO A 15 4.38 1.07 27.23
CA PRO A 15 4.95 0.79 28.54
C PRO A 15 4.38 -0.47 29.21
N VAL A 16 3.14 -0.87 28.89
CA VAL A 16 2.43 -1.95 29.61
C VAL A 16 2.83 -3.34 29.10
N ALA A 17 2.93 -3.53 27.78
CA ALA A 17 3.37 -4.80 27.19
C ALA A 17 4.85 -5.14 27.52
N ARG A 18 5.69 -4.10 27.76
CA ARG A 18 7.09 -4.27 28.20
C ARG A 18 7.20 -4.86 29.60
N LYS A 19 6.28 -4.50 30.52
CA LYS A 19 6.27 -5.02 31.90
C LYS A 19 5.77 -6.47 31.99
N ARG A 20 4.94 -6.93 31.06
CA ARG A 20 4.39 -8.30 31.04
C ARG A 20 5.27 -9.34 30.35
N GLY A 21 6.45 -8.97 29.84
CA GLY A 21 7.35 -9.90 29.14
C GLY A 21 6.89 -10.32 27.74
N GLU A 22 5.85 -9.68 27.20
CA GLU A 22 5.24 -10.00 25.89
C GLU A 22 5.97 -9.31 24.72
N SER A 23 6.93 -8.44 25.00
CA SER A 23 7.79 -7.82 23.99
C SER A 23 8.73 -8.86 23.40
N ARG A 24 8.53 -9.23 22.12
CA ARG A 24 9.46 -10.07 21.33
C ARG A 24 10.87 -9.50 21.20
N THR A 25 11.06 -8.22 21.57
CA THR A 25 12.35 -7.56 21.53
C THR A 25 13.02 -7.62 22.90
N ASP A 26 14.17 -8.27 22.99
CA ASP A 26 15.06 -8.22 24.15
C ASP A 26 15.74 -6.84 24.22
N LEU A 27 15.08 -5.90 24.91
CA LEU A 27 15.57 -4.53 25.07
C LEU A 27 16.85 -4.46 25.91
N ALA A 28 17.08 -5.41 26.83
CA ALA A 28 18.29 -5.42 27.65
C ALA A 28 19.50 -5.70 26.76
N LYS A 29 19.38 -6.67 25.85
CA LYS A 29 20.41 -6.97 24.84
C LYS A 29 20.68 -5.82 23.88
N LEU A 30 19.63 -5.12 23.41
CA LEU A 30 19.80 -3.96 22.53
C LEU A 30 20.46 -2.76 23.22
N ARG A 31 20.19 -2.55 24.52
CA ARG A 31 20.77 -1.44 25.31
C ARG A 31 22.16 -1.76 25.84
N ALA A 32 22.52 -3.04 25.94
CA ALA A 32 23.85 -3.48 26.34
C ALA A 32 24.91 -3.29 25.25
N GLY A 33 24.49 -3.10 23.99
CA GLY A 33 25.41 -2.74 22.90
C GLY A 33 25.94 -1.32 23.05
N THR A 34 27.24 -1.12 22.81
CA THR A 34 27.83 0.22 22.71
C THR A 34 27.14 0.98 21.57
N PRO A 35 26.76 2.25 21.75
CA PRO A 35 26.23 3.05 20.65
C PRO A 35 27.27 3.10 19.54
N TYR A 36 26.83 2.91 18.30
CA TYR A 36 27.67 3.08 17.12
C TYR A 36 28.22 4.51 17.10
N VAL A 37 29.54 4.65 17.09
CA VAL A 37 30.26 5.92 16.97
C VAL A 37 30.99 5.91 15.63
N TRP A 38 30.68 6.87 14.77
CA TRP A 38 31.32 7.02 13.48
C TRP A 38 32.80 7.40 13.65
N ASP A 39 33.69 6.69 12.96
CA ASP A 39 35.15 6.80 13.11
C ASP A 39 35.82 7.78 12.14
N GLY A 40 35.02 8.42 11.27
CA GLY A 40 35.49 9.41 10.29
C GLY A 40 36.24 8.84 9.09
N LYS A 41 36.32 7.51 8.94
CA LYS A 41 37.09 6.88 7.85
C LYS A 41 36.30 6.72 6.56
N ASP A 42 34.99 6.47 6.66
CA ASP A 42 34.10 6.36 5.50
C ASP A 42 32.94 7.35 5.62
N GLU A 43 32.83 8.26 4.65
CA GLU A 43 31.77 9.26 4.59
C GLU A 43 30.40 8.66 4.28
N ASN A 44 30.33 7.44 3.73
CA ASN A 44 29.09 6.71 3.49
C ASN A 44 28.53 6.05 4.77
N ASP A 45 29.39 5.79 5.75
CA ASP A 45 29.04 5.17 7.04
C ASP A 45 28.65 6.21 8.11
N ARG A 46 28.65 7.50 7.75
CA ARG A 46 28.22 8.57 8.64
C ARG A 46 26.73 8.46 8.90
N PRO A 47 26.27 8.63 10.15
CA PRO A 47 24.84 8.69 10.42
C PRO A 47 24.23 9.88 9.68
N LEU A 48 23.08 9.65 9.04
CA LEU A 48 22.36 10.75 8.39
C LEU A 48 22.03 11.83 9.42
N THR A 49 22.21 13.08 9.02
CA THR A 49 21.68 14.20 9.81
C THR A 49 20.15 14.13 9.83
N ARG A 50 19.53 14.74 10.85
CA ARG A 50 18.06 14.81 10.97
C ARG A 50 17.42 15.42 9.73
N GLU A 51 18.09 16.40 9.11
CA GLU A 51 17.61 17.11 7.92
C GLU A 51 17.69 16.24 6.67
N GLU A 52 18.79 15.53 6.46
CA GLU A 52 18.93 14.57 5.36
C GLU A 52 17.95 13.40 5.49
N MET A 53 17.75 12.89 6.71
CA MET A 53 16.76 11.86 7.00
C MET A 53 15.34 12.34 6.66
N GLN A 54 14.99 13.56 7.07
CA GLN A 54 13.69 14.16 6.76
C GLN A 54 13.50 14.34 5.25
N THR A 55 14.54 14.82 4.55
CA THR A 55 14.53 14.99 3.09
C THR A 55 14.32 13.66 2.37
N GLY A 56 14.99 12.60 2.81
CA GLY A 56 14.80 11.24 2.28
C GLY A 56 13.38 10.70 2.50
N ILE A 57 12.81 10.94 3.68
CA ILE A 57 11.42 10.55 4.00
C ILE A 57 10.43 11.30 3.10
N GLU A 58 10.63 12.60 2.90
CA GLU A 58 9.77 13.43 2.05
C GLU A 58 9.85 13.04 0.58
N ALA A 59 11.07 12.81 0.05
CA ALA A 59 11.28 12.33 -1.31
C ALA A 59 10.61 10.96 -1.53
N TYR A 60 10.72 10.07 -0.55
CA TYR A 60 10.06 8.76 -0.58
C TYR A 60 8.53 8.88 -0.55
N ARG A 61 7.98 9.77 0.28
CA ARG A 61 6.54 10.02 0.39
C ARG A 61 5.96 10.60 -0.89
N LYS A 62 6.68 11.50 -1.56
CA LYS A 62 6.29 12.03 -2.89
C LYS A 62 6.24 10.94 -3.97
N ARG A 63 7.08 9.90 -3.85
CA ARG A 63 7.11 8.75 -4.76
C ARG A 63 6.06 7.67 -4.46
N ARG A 64 5.61 7.55 -3.21
CA ARG A 64 4.54 6.61 -2.82
C ARG A 64 3.17 7.31 -2.76
N GLY A 65 2.49 7.26 -3.90
CA GLY A 65 1.04 7.45 -3.99
C GLY A 65 0.49 6.69 -5.19
N ARG A 66 -0.62 5.96 -5.03
CA ARG A 66 -1.45 5.58 -6.18
C ARG A 66 -1.89 6.89 -6.83
N PRO A 67 -1.79 7.07 -8.17
CA PRO A 67 -2.22 8.29 -8.82
C PRO A 67 -3.63 8.66 -8.35
N VAL A 68 -3.77 9.90 -7.88
CA VAL A 68 -5.06 10.49 -7.52
C VAL A 68 -5.88 10.58 -8.81
N GLY A 69 -7.02 9.91 -8.88
CA GLY A 69 -7.95 10.03 -10.00
C GLY A 69 -8.10 8.77 -10.86
N SER A 70 -8.41 7.63 -10.27
CA SER A 70 -9.17 6.63 -11.03
C SER A 70 -10.64 7.04 -10.99
N GLU A 71 -11.14 7.65 -12.06
CA GLU A 71 -12.58 7.95 -12.25
C GLU A 71 -13.42 6.66 -12.43
N LYS A 72 -12.78 5.49 -12.46
CA LYS A 72 -13.45 4.20 -12.59
C LYS A 72 -13.95 3.74 -11.22
N GLU A 73 -15.26 3.62 -11.08
CA GLU A 73 -15.89 2.99 -9.93
C GLU A 73 -15.87 1.46 -10.06
N SER A 74 -15.56 0.77 -8.96
CA SER A 74 -15.53 -0.69 -8.91
C SER A 74 -16.88 -1.20 -8.39
N THR A 75 -17.70 -1.71 -9.29
CA THR A 75 -19.02 -2.28 -8.96
C THR A 75 -19.06 -3.77 -9.27
N THR A 76 -19.73 -4.56 -8.42
CA THR A 76 -19.95 -5.99 -8.66
C THR A 76 -21.25 -6.19 -9.43
N ILE A 77 -21.15 -6.44 -10.73
CA ILE A 77 -22.29 -6.71 -11.63
C ILE A 77 -22.15 -8.13 -12.19
N ARG A 78 -23.27 -8.82 -12.38
CA ARG A 78 -23.32 -10.12 -13.07
C ARG A 78 -23.60 -9.89 -14.55
N PHE A 79 -22.77 -10.49 -15.41
CA PHE A 79 -22.95 -10.54 -16.86
C PHE A 79 -23.23 -11.98 -17.29
N ASP A 80 -23.92 -12.15 -18.41
CA ASP A 80 -24.11 -13.46 -19.01
C ASP A 80 -22.77 -14.08 -19.46
N ALA A 81 -22.70 -15.40 -19.39
CA ALA A 81 -21.46 -16.14 -19.59
C ALA A 81 -20.95 -16.09 -21.04
N ASP A 82 -21.86 -16.05 -22.00
CA ASP A 82 -21.60 -15.91 -23.44
C ASP A 82 -21.00 -14.54 -23.78
N ILE A 83 -21.53 -13.45 -23.21
CA ILE A 83 -21.01 -12.09 -23.37
C ILE A 83 -19.56 -12.03 -22.83
N LEU A 84 -19.33 -12.54 -21.62
CA LEU A 84 -17.99 -12.59 -21.04
C LEU A 84 -17.03 -13.44 -21.88
N ALA A 85 -17.50 -14.57 -22.42
CA ALA A 85 -16.69 -15.43 -23.29
C ALA A 85 -16.28 -14.70 -24.57
N ALA A 86 -17.21 -14.00 -25.22
CA ALA A 86 -16.95 -13.24 -26.44
C ALA A 86 -15.91 -12.13 -26.22
N PHE A 87 -16.03 -11.34 -25.15
CA PHE A 87 -15.06 -10.29 -24.87
C PHE A 87 -13.68 -10.84 -24.48
N ARG A 88 -13.64 -11.91 -23.67
CA ARG A 88 -12.40 -12.58 -23.25
C ARG A 88 -11.66 -13.24 -24.42
N ALA A 89 -12.38 -13.78 -25.41
CA ALA A 89 -11.78 -14.33 -26.63
C ALA A 89 -10.94 -13.30 -27.40
N GLY A 90 -11.30 -12.01 -27.32
CA GLY A 90 -10.51 -10.91 -27.89
C GLY A 90 -9.18 -10.62 -27.16
N GLY A 91 -8.81 -11.40 -26.14
CA GLY A 91 -7.52 -11.29 -25.47
C GLY A 91 -7.40 -10.14 -24.45
N PRO A 92 -6.17 -9.74 -24.08
CA PRO A 92 -5.91 -8.71 -23.08
C PRO A 92 -6.69 -7.41 -23.36
N GLY A 93 -7.06 -6.69 -22.30
CA GLY A 93 -7.83 -5.44 -22.41
C GLY A 93 -9.32 -5.61 -22.71
N TRP A 94 -9.87 -6.82 -22.61
CA TRP A 94 -11.30 -7.09 -22.87
C TRP A 94 -12.26 -6.25 -22.01
N GLN A 95 -11.91 -5.95 -20.76
CA GLN A 95 -12.71 -5.07 -19.90
C GLN A 95 -12.76 -3.63 -20.44
N THR A 96 -11.66 -3.14 -21.01
CA THR A 96 -11.60 -1.80 -21.63
C THR A 96 -12.49 -1.76 -22.88
N ARG A 97 -12.45 -2.81 -23.72
CA ARG A 97 -13.33 -2.94 -24.89
C ARG A 97 -14.81 -3.02 -24.49
N MET A 98 -15.12 -3.80 -23.45
CA MET A 98 -16.48 -3.89 -22.92
C MET A 98 -16.97 -2.52 -22.40
N ASN A 99 -16.13 -1.78 -21.69
CA ASN A 99 -16.48 -0.43 -21.24
C ASN A 99 -16.67 0.56 -22.40
N ALA A 100 -15.89 0.45 -23.48
CA ALA A 100 -16.06 1.26 -24.67
C ALA A 100 -17.40 0.96 -25.37
N ALA A 101 -17.77 -0.32 -25.50
CA ALA A 101 -19.05 -0.73 -26.07
C ALA A 101 -20.25 -0.22 -25.23
N LEU A 102 -20.14 -0.24 -23.90
CA LEU A 102 -21.17 0.32 -23.02
C LEU A 102 -21.30 1.84 -23.20
N ARG A 103 -20.18 2.56 -23.39
CA ARG A 103 -20.21 4.00 -23.66
C ARG A 103 -20.90 4.32 -25.00
N GLU A 104 -20.53 3.61 -26.06
CA GLU A 104 -21.16 3.75 -27.38
C GLU A 104 -22.66 3.46 -27.31
N TRP A 105 -23.05 2.42 -26.58
CA TRP A 105 -24.46 2.10 -26.38
C TRP A 105 -25.23 3.22 -25.68
N LEU A 106 -24.64 3.86 -24.66
CA LEU A 106 -25.25 5.00 -23.94
C LEU A 106 -25.33 6.26 -24.81
N GLU A 107 -24.35 6.50 -25.69
CA GLU A 107 -24.41 7.62 -26.65
C GLU A 107 -25.55 7.43 -27.65
N ALA A 108 -25.80 6.19 -28.08
CA ALA A 108 -26.91 5.84 -28.96
C ALA A 108 -28.27 5.76 -28.25
N HIS A 109 -28.29 5.47 -26.94
CA HIS A 109 -29.49 5.30 -26.13
C HIS A 109 -29.42 6.18 -24.88
N PRO A 110 -29.64 7.49 -25.03
CA PRO A 110 -29.69 8.38 -23.89
C PRO A 110 -30.79 7.91 -22.93
N PRO A 111 -30.50 7.79 -21.62
CA PRO A 111 -31.53 7.53 -20.63
C PRO A 111 -32.54 8.68 -20.67
N ALA A 112 -33.84 8.33 -20.69
CA ALA A 112 -34.95 9.29 -20.73
C ALA A 112 -34.98 10.22 -19.50
#